data_AF-A0AAT9H8Z6-F1
#
_entry.id   AF-A0AAT9H8Z6-F1
#
_cell.length_a   1.000
_cell.length_b   1.000
_cell.length_c   1.000
_cell.angle_alpha   90.00
_cell.angle_beta   90.00
_cell.angle_gamma   90.00
#
_symmetry.space_group_name_H-M   'P 1'
#
loop_
_entity.id
_entity.type
_entity.pdbx_description
1 polymer ?
#
loop_
_entity_poly.entity_id
_entity_poly.type
_entity_poly.pdbx_seq_one_letter_code
_entity_poly.pdbx_strand_id
1 'polypeptide(L)' 'MVIDPRFGHGRPVVAANRVAVKAITDLWEAGESVEDIAYDFDMTPEQVDALCRAVVRLAA' A
#
# COMPACT_ATOMS: atom_id res chain seq x y z
N MET A 1 -7.56 15.62 13.36
CA MET A 1 -6.10 15.52 13.18
C MET A 1 -5.86 14.58 12.01
N VAL A 2 -5.65 15.13 10.81
CA VAL A 2 -5.28 14.35 9.62
C VAL A 2 -3.76 14.31 9.62
N ILE A 3 -3.20 13.14 9.93
CA ILE A 3 -1.78 12.86 9.71
C ILE A 3 -1.76 11.83 8.59
N ASP A 4 -1.35 12.25 7.39
CA ASP A 4 -0.90 11.35 6.33
C ASP A 4 0.64 11.46 6.29
N PRO A 5 1.37 10.48 6.86
CA PRO A 5 2.81 10.43 6.80
C PRO A 5 3.21 9.27 5.90
N ARG A 6 2.77 9.26 4.62
CA ARG A 6 3.14 8.28 3.57
C ARG A 6 4.28 7.35 3.98
N PHE A 7 3.92 6.25 4.61
CA PHE A 7 4.77 5.09 4.82
C PHE A 7 6.18 5.39 5.37
N GLY A 8 6.24 5.67 6.67
CA GLY A 8 7.35 5.18 7.49
C GLY A 8 8.09 6.25 8.29
N HIS A 9 8.10 6.01 9.59
CA HIS A 9 8.91 6.73 10.56
C HIS A 9 10.41 6.49 10.28
N GLY A 10 11.05 7.46 9.61
CA GLY A 10 12.46 7.81 9.85
C GLY A 10 13.56 7.00 9.14
N ARG A 11 13.28 6.22 8.09
CA ARG A 11 14.31 5.56 7.26
C ARG A 11 14.04 5.79 5.77
N PRO A 12 14.98 5.59 4.84
CA PRO A 12 14.78 5.96 3.43
C PRO A 12 13.80 5.00 2.75
N VAL A 13 12.51 5.21 2.97
CA VAL A 13 11.45 4.27 2.57
C VAL A 13 11.05 4.43 1.10
N VAL A 14 11.48 5.47 0.38
CA VAL A 14 10.91 5.75 -0.98
C VAL A 14 11.25 4.67 -2.02
N ALA A 15 12.44 4.06 -1.97
CA ALA A 15 12.79 2.97 -2.88
C ALA A 15 12.14 1.63 -2.47
N ALA A 16 12.11 1.35 -1.16
CA ALA A 16 11.43 0.19 -0.60
C ALA A 16 9.90 0.27 -0.80
N ASN A 17 9.32 1.47 -0.70
CA ASN A 17 7.90 1.74 -0.90
C ASN A 17 7.49 1.59 -2.35
N ARG A 18 8.31 1.97 -3.35
CA ARG A 18 7.92 1.73 -4.74
C ARG A 18 7.83 0.24 -5.05
N VAL A 19 8.76 -0.56 -4.52
CA VAL A 19 8.72 -2.02 -4.64
C VAL A 19 7.52 -2.60 -3.88
N ALA A 20 7.29 -2.13 -2.65
CA ALA A 20 6.16 -2.58 -1.83
C ALA A 20 4.80 -2.21 -2.46
N VAL A 21 4.64 -0.98 -2.95
CA VAL A 21 3.40 -0.52 -3.61
C VAL A 21 3.12 -1.33 -4.86
N LYS A 22 4.15 -1.61 -5.68
CA LYS A 22 3.96 -2.45 -6.86
C LYS A 22 3.58 -3.88 -6.45
N ALA A 23 4.27 -4.47 -5.48
CA ALA A 23 3.97 -5.82 -5.00
C ALA A 23 2.55 -5.94 -4.44
N ILE A 24 2.13 -4.97 -3.61
CA ILE A 24 0.77 -4.90 -3.07
C ILE A 24 -0.27 -4.77 -4.19
N THR A 25 -0.01 -3.90 -5.18
CA THR A 25 -0.93 -3.71 -6.31
C THR A 25 -1.00 -4.96 -7.18
N ASP A 26 0.13 -5.62 -7.46
CA ASP A 26 0.19 -6.86 -8.26
C ASP A 26 -0.61 -7.99 -7.58
N LEU A 27 -0.50 -8.13 -6.25
CA LEU A 27 -1.27 -9.11 -5.46
C LEU A 27 -2.76 -8.80 -5.45
N TRP A 28 -3.11 -7.52 -5.29
CA TRP A 28 -4.50 -7.08 -5.32
C TRP A 28 -5.13 -7.29 -6.71
N GLU A 29 -4.41 -6.97 -7.79
CA GLU A 29 -4.84 -7.25 -9.17
C GLU A 29 -4.95 -8.75 -9.47
N ALA A 30 -4.12 -9.58 -8.82
CA ALA A 30 -4.23 -11.04 -8.88
C ALA A 30 -5.48 -11.58 -8.15
N GLY A 31 -6.20 -10.73 -7.42
CA GLY A 31 -7.43 -11.08 -6.70
C GLY A 31 -7.22 -11.45 -5.24
N GLU A 32 -6.03 -11.18 -4.69
CA GLU A 32 -5.74 -11.49 -3.30
C GLU A 32 -6.50 -10.57 -2.34
N SER A 33 -6.86 -11.11 -1.17
CA SER A 33 -7.69 -10.39 -0.21
C SER A 33 -6.91 -9.23 0.42
N VAL A 34 -7.64 -8.16 0.75
CA VAL A 34 -7.05 -6.96 1.37
C VAL A 34 -6.49 -7.32 2.75
N GLU A 35 -7.13 -8.25 3.45
CA GLU A 35 -6.74 -8.73 4.77
C GLU A 35 -5.42 -9.51 4.74
N ASP A 36 -5.24 -10.40 3.76
CA ASP A 36 -4.02 -11.20 3.61
C ASP A 36 -2.84 -10.32 3.21
N ILE A 37 -3.06 -9.40 2.26
CA ILE A 37 -2.04 -8.41 1.88
C ILE A 37 -1.66 -7.52 3.07
N ALA A 38 -2.63 -7.09 3.88
CA ALA A 38 -2.36 -6.28 5.05
C ALA A 38 -1.49 -7.04 6.07
N TYR A 39 -1.80 -8.31 6.30
CA TYR A 39 -1.00 -9.18 7.17
C TYR A 39 0.44 -9.36 6.67
N ASP A 40 0.62 -9.66 5.38
CA ASP A 40 1.93 -9.93 4.79
C ASP A 40 2.87 -8.71 4.78
N PHE A 41 2.30 -7.51 4.73
CA PHE A 41 3.04 -6.25 4.65
C PHE A 41 3.05 -5.47 5.99
N ASP A 42 2.54 -6.05 7.08
CA ASP A 42 2.41 -5.41 8.40
C ASP A 42 1.67 -4.06 8.33
N MET A 43 0.56 -4.07 7.58
CA MET A 43 -0.32 -2.93 7.34
C MET A 43 -1.70 -3.19 7.92
N THR A 44 -2.52 -2.12 8.01
CA THR A 44 -3.96 -2.29 8.26
C THR A 44 -4.73 -2.41 6.94
N PRO A 45 -5.88 -3.11 6.93
CA PRO A 45 -6.73 -3.20 5.74
C PRO A 45 -7.10 -1.84 5.14
N GLU A 46 -7.33 -0.82 5.98
CA GLU A 46 -7.63 0.54 5.53
C GLU A 46 -6.47 1.20 4.78
N GLN A 47 -5.22 0.91 5.18
CA GLN A 47 -4.03 1.42 4.49
C GLN A 47 -3.87 0.77 3.12
N VAL A 48 -4.18 -0.52 3.00
CA VAL A 48 -4.17 -1.25 1.72
C VAL A 48 -5.26 -0.73 0.80
N ASP A 49 -6.50 -0.56 1.28
CA ASP A 49 -7.61 -0.01 0.48
C ASP A 49 -7.33 1.42 0.00
N ALA A 50 -6.79 2.28 0.88
CA ALA A 50 -6.39 3.64 0.52
C ALA A 50 -5.30 3.64 -0.56
N LEU A 51 -4.34 2.71 -0.48
CA LEU A 51 -3.26 2.57 -1.45
C LEU A 51 -3.79 2.13 -2.82
N CYS A 52 -4.59 1.06 -2.88
CA CYS A 52 -5.18 0.56 -4.12
C CYS A 52 -6.04 1.63 -4.80
N ARG A 53 -6.85 2.38 -4.04
CA ARG A 53 -7.64 3.51 -4.56
C ARG A 53 -6.78 4.64 -5.13
N ALA A 54 -5.65 4.94 -4.50
CA ALA A 54 -4.74 5.98 -4.98
C ALA A 54 -4.08 5.58 -6.31
N VAL A 55 -3.70 4.31 -6.46
CA VAL A 55 -3.11 3.78 -7.70
C VAL A 55 -4.11 3.80 -8.86
N VAL A 56 -5.35 3.36 -8.64
CA VAL A 56 -6.41 3.41 -9.66
C VAL A 56 -6.64 4.83 -10.18
N ARG A 57 -6.60 5.83 -9.28
CA ARG A 57 -6.74 7.25 -9.67
C ARG A 57 -5.56 7.81 -10.46
N LEU A 58 -4.36 7.25 -10.30
CA LEU A 58 -3.16 7.68 -11.01
C LEU A 58 -3.04 7.03 -12.39
N ALA A 59 -3.69 5.88 -12.60
CA ALA A 59 -3.69 5.16 -13.87
C ALA A 59 -4.80 5.61 -14.85
N ALA A 60 -5.73 6.48 -14.41
CA ALA A 60 -6.82 7.06 -15.20
C ALA A 60 -6.46 8.45 -15.74
#